data_AF-A0A969VUP4-F1
#
_entry.id   AF-A0A969VUP4-F1
#
_cell.length_a   1.000
_cell.length_b   1.000
_cell.length_c   1.000
_cell.angle_alpha   90.00
_cell.angle_beta   90.00
_cell.angle_gamma   90.00
#
_symmetry.space_group_name_H-M   'P 1'
#
loop_
_entity.id
_entity.type
_entity.pdbx_description
1 polymer ?
#
loop_
_entity_poly.entity_id
_entity_poly.type
_entity_poly.pdbx_seq_one_letter_code
_entity_poly.pdbx_strand_id
1 'polypeptide(L)'
;SNHIFSRIHIADIAQVLSKSLIYSKPGEIYNVSDNLPCPYDQTISYACNLMGVKIPPSENLKSPNDSDLNNFYKDSKKVSNLKIKKDLKVKLQFPSYKEGFKSILNNIFNR
;
A
#
# COMPACT_ATOMS: atom_id res chain seq x y z
N SER A 1 6.02 -17.29 -0.70
CA SER A 1 6.54 -16.41 0.38
C SER A 1 5.38 -16.05 1.29
N ASN A 2 5.53 -16.13 2.61
CA ASN A 2 4.47 -15.71 3.58
C ASN A 2 4.62 -14.22 3.99
N HIS A 3 5.41 -13.44 3.24
CA HIS A 3 5.62 -12.03 3.52
C HIS A 3 4.43 -11.19 3.06
N ILE A 4 3.96 -10.32 3.95
CA ILE A 4 2.90 -9.35 3.66
C ILE A 4 3.46 -7.93 3.73
N PHE A 5 2.96 -7.08 2.84
CA PHE A 5 3.33 -5.67 2.80
C PHE A 5 2.11 -4.80 3.02
N SER A 6 2.28 -3.74 3.82
CA SER A 6 1.29 -2.67 3.94
C SER A 6 1.51 -1.66 2.82
N ARG A 7 0.43 -1.07 2.30
CA ARG A 7 0.46 -0.10 1.20
C ARG A 7 -0.44 1.08 1.55
N ILE A 8 -0.36 2.16 0.79
CA ILE A 8 -1.33 3.27 0.87
C ILE A 8 -1.37 3.99 -0.48
N HIS A 9 -2.55 4.46 -0.88
CA HIS A 9 -2.70 5.31 -2.06
C HIS A 9 -2.28 6.75 -1.74
N ILE A 10 -1.64 7.44 -2.69
CA ILE A 10 -1.11 8.80 -2.49
C ILE A 10 -2.18 9.82 -2.07
N ALA A 11 -3.40 9.71 -2.61
CA ALA A 11 -4.52 10.56 -2.21
C ALA A 11 -4.91 10.41 -0.74
N ASP A 12 -4.75 9.21 -0.15
CA ASP A 12 -5.02 9.00 1.27
C ASP A 12 -3.87 9.49 2.15
N ILE A 13 -2.62 9.48 1.67
CA ILE A 13 -1.51 10.19 2.33
C ILE A 13 -1.82 11.69 2.40
N ALA A 14 -2.22 12.29 1.28
CA ALA A 14 -2.59 13.70 1.22
C ALA A 14 -3.76 14.02 2.16
N GLN A 15 -4.79 13.16 2.21
CA GLN A 15 -5.89 13.31 3.16
C GLN A 15 -5.39 13.28 4.61
N VAL A 16 -4.53 12.32 4.96
CA VAL A 16 -3.98 12.19 6.32
C VAL A 16 -3.17 13.43 6.72
N LEU A 17 -2.29 13.91 5.84
CA LEU A 17 -1.51 15.13 6.09
C LEU A 17 -2.41 16.36 6.26
N SER A 18 -3.41 16.54 5.40
CA SER A 18 -4.36 17.64 5.53
C SER A 18 -5.13 17.57 6.85
N LYS A 19 -5.59 16.38 7.25
CA LYS A 19 -6.31 16.20 8.52
C LYS A 19 -5.40 16.31 9.74
N SER A 20 -4.11 15.97 9.65
CA SER A 20 -3.19 16.14 10.77
C SER A 20 -2.97 17.60 11.13
N LEU A 21 -2.97 18.52 10.15
CA LEU A 21 -2.86 19.95 10.41
C LEU A 21 -4.00 20.50 11.30
N ILE A 22 -5.16 19.84 11.29
CA ILE A 22 -6.36 20.27 12.01
C ILE A 22 -6.55 19.49 13.32
N TYR A 23 -6.34 18.17 13.28
CA TYR A 23 -6.77 17.27 14.35
C TYR A 23 -5.61 16.63 15.15
N SER A 24 -4.37 16.72 14.68
CA SER A 24 -3.24 16.10 15.38
C SER A 24 -2.79 16.91 16.59
N LYS A 25 -2.05 16.26 17.50
CA LYS A 25 -1.39 16.89 18.64
C LYS A 25 0.14 16.81 18.47
N PRO A 26 0.91 17.73 19.05
CA PRO A 26 2.37 17.66 19.03
C PRO A 26 2.88 16.32 19.56
N GLY A 27 3.88 15.74 18.89
CA GLY A 27 4.52 14.48 19.27
C GLY A 27 3.76 13.20 18.85
N GLU A 28 2.61 13.31 18.20
CA GLU A 28 1.85 12.14 17.77
C GLU A 28 2.47 11.45 16.55
N ILE A 29 2.57 10.12 16.62
CA ILE A 29 3.00 9.27 15.50
C ILE A 29 1.79 8.56 14.91
N TYR A 30 1.65 8.59 13.58
CA TYR A 30 0.53 7.96 12.87
C TYR A 30 1.02 6.95 11.83
N ASN A 31 0.53 5.72 11.93
CA ASN A 31 0.68 4.73 10.87
C ASN A 31 -0.27 5.06 9.72
N VAL A 32 0.28 5.17 8.51
CA VAL A 32 -0.46 5.48 7.30
C VAL A 32 -0.42 4.29 6.35
N SER A 33 -1.43 3.42 6.47
CA SER A 33 -1.61 2.23 5.65
C SER A 33 -3.08 2.02 5.29
N ASP A 34 -3.32 1.28 4.21
CA ASP A 34 -4.64 0.78 3.81
C ASP A 34 -5.09 -0.36 4.74
N ASN A 35 -6.25 -0.98 4.44
CA ASN A 35 -6.83 -2.03 5.27
C ASN A 35 -6.38 -3.45 4.89
N LEU A 36 -5.65 -3.62 3.78
CA LEU A 36 -5.42 -4.93 3.18
C LEU A 36 -3.92 -5.18 2.95
N PRO A 37 -3.16 -5.48 4.02
CA PRO A 37 -1.82 -5.98 3.86
C PRO A 37 -1.87 -7.32 3.12
N CYS A 38 -1.04 -7.44 2.09
CA CYS A 38 -1.00 -8.64 1.27
C CYS A 38 0.40 -8.87 0.67
N PRO A 39 0.69 -10.11 0.25
CA PRO A 39 1.89 -10.43 -0.51
C PRO A 39 2.07 -9.59 -1.79
N TYR A 40 3.31 -9.49 -2.27
CA TYR A 40 3.63 -8.68 -3.46
C TYR A 40 3.10 -9.31 -4.75
N ASP A 41 3.19 -10.63 -4.89
CA ASP A 41 2.68 -11.43 -6.00
C ASP A 41 1.16 -11.27 -6.21
N GLN A 42 0.38 -11.17 -5.13
CA GLN A 42 -1.06 -10.91 -5.21
C GLN A 42 -1.36 -9.57 -5.86
N THR A 43 -0.56 -8.54 -5.55
CA THR A 43 -0.74 -7.22 -6.17
C THR A 43 -0.35 -7.21 -7.65
N ILE A 44 0.74 -7.89 -8.02
CA ILE A 44 1.12 -8.07 -9.43
C ILE A 44 0.00 -8.78 -10.19
N SER A 45 -0.45 -9.92 -9.68
CA SER A 45 -1.47 -10.75 -10.33
C SER A 45 -2.77 -9.97 -10.56
N TYR A 46 -3.20 -9.20 -9.55
CA TYR A 46 -4.39 -8.36 -9.70
C TYR A 46 -4.18 -7.23 -10.72
N ALA A 47 -3.02 -6.57 -10.73
CA ALA A 47 -2.72 -5.53 -11.72
C ALA A 47 -2.71 -6.09 -13.15
N CYS A 48 -2.06 -7.23 -13.38
CA CYS A 48 -2.05 -7.91 -14.68
C CYS A 48 -3.47 -8.27 -15.14
N ASN A 49 -4.28 -8.86 -14.25
CA ASN A 49 -5.67 -9.19 -14.55
C ASN A 49 -6.50 -7.94 -14.87
N LEU A 50 -6.28 -6.85 -14.15
CA LEU A 50 -6.98 -5.59 -14.37
C LEU A 50 -6.64 -4.97 -15.74
N MET A 51 -5.40 -5.12 -16.21
CA MET A 51 -4.94 -4.64 -17.51
C MET A 51 -5.20 -5.63 -18.67
N GLY A 52 -5.66 -6.85 -18.38
CA GLY A 52 -5.84 -7.89 -19.40
C GLY A 52 -4.52 -8.42 -19.98
N VAL A 53 -3.41 -8.35 -19.23
CA VAL A 53 -2.09 -8.83 -19.67
C VAL A 53 -1.70 -10.12 -18.95
N LYS A 54 -0.79 -10.90 -19.56
CA LYS A 54 -0.27 -12.13 -18.97
C LYS A 54 0.49 -11.84 -17.67
N ILE A 55 0.24 -12.64 -16.63
CA ILE A 55 1.01 -12.60 -15.38
C ILE A 55 2.44 -13.09 -15.68
N PRO A 56 3.48 -12.33 -15.32
CA PRO A 56 4.87 -12.74 -15.54
C PRO A 56 5.21 -13.98 -14.69
N PRO A 57 6.15 -14.84 -15.14
CA PRO A 57 6.62 -15.95 -14.32
C PRO A 57 7.26 -15.41 -13.02
N SER A 58 7.07 -16.15 -11.92
CA SER A 58 7.72 -15.81 -10.66
C SER A 58 9.23 -16.02 -10.79
N GLU A 59 10.00 -14.94 -10.75
CA GLU A 59 11.46 -15.05 -10.59
C GLU A 59 11.79 -15.34 -9.11
N ASN A 60 12.80 -16.19 -8.90
CA ASN A 60 13.34 -16.39 -7.55
C ASN A 60 14.14 -15.14 -7.17
N LEU A 61 13.60 -14.33 -6.26
CA LEU A 61 14.22 -13.13 -5.68
C LEU A 61 15.54 -13.40 -4.92
N LYS A 62 16.05 -14.63 -4.92
CA LYS A 62 17.36 -15.01 -4.38
C LYS A 62 18.46 -14.63 -5.38
N SER A 63 18.62 -13.33 -5.65
CA SER A 63 19.91 -12.84 -6.12
C SER A 63 20.81 -12.72 -4.88
N PRO A 64 21.88 -13.53 -4.75
CA PRO A 64 22.75 -13.48 -3.58
C PRO A 64 23.49 -12.13 -3.41
N ASN A 65 23.46 -11.25 -4.42
CA ASN A 65 24.22 -10.00 -4.44
C ASN A 65 23.43 -8.75 -4.04
N ASP A 66 22.16 -8.87 -3.63
CA ASP A 66 21.31 -7.70 -3.40
C ASP A 66 20.93 -7.55 -1.92
N SER A 67 21.82 -6.93 -1.15
CA SER A 67 21.70 -6.79 0.32
C SER A 67 20.45 -6.03 0.76
N ASP A 68 19.99 -5.07 -0.05
CA ASP A 68 18.86 -4.21 0.27
C ASP A 68 17.52 -4.92 0.06
N LEU A 69 17.41 -5.69 -1.03
CA LEU A 69 16.30 -6.61 -1.27
C LEU A 69 16.19 -7.63 -0.12
N ASN A 70 17.32 -8.22 0.27
CA ASN A 70 17.34 -9.17 1.39
C ASN A 70 16.86 -8.52 2.70
N ASN A 71 17.25 -7.28 2.99
CA ASN A 71 16.78 -6.56 4.18
C ASN A 71 15.27 -6.24 4.14
N PHE A 72 14.74 -5.84 2.98
CA PHE A 72 13.30 -5.57 2.82
C PHE A 72 12.44 -6.81 3.10
N TYR A 73 12.92 -7.99 2.70
CA TYR A 73 12.25 -9.27 2.96
C TYR A 73 12.60 -9.89 4.33
N LYS A 74 13.35 -9.23 5.21
CA LYS A 74 13.55 -9.73 6.59
C LYS A 74 12.31 -9.53 7.47
N ASP A 75 11.56 -8.47 7.22
CA ASP A 75 10.39 -8.11 8.01
C ASP A 75 9.07 -8.46 7.30
N SER A 76 8.10 -8.91 8.09
CA SER A 76 6.70 -9.10 7.65
C SER A 76 5.80 -8.63 8.77
N LYS A 77 5.17 -7.45 8.61
CA LYS A 77 4.35 -6.85 9.66
C LYS A 77 3.03 -6.31 9.12
N LYS A 78 1.96 -6.58 9.87
CA LYS A 78 0.65 -5.96 9.68
C LYS A 78 0.61 -4.64 10.43
N VAL A 79 0.48 -3.54 9.70
CA VAL A 79 0.45 -2.19 10.28
C VAL A 79 -0.99 -1.74 10.49
N SER A 80 -1.35 -1.43 11.73
CA SER A 80 -2.68 -0.91 12.07
C SER A 80 -2.81 0.57 11.73
N ASN A 81 -3.91 0.93 11.05
CA ASN A 81 -4.28 2.31 10.70
C ASN A 81 -5.43 2.87 11.55
N LEU A 82 -5.77 2.21 12.67
CA LEU A 82 -6.91 2.63 13.50
C LEU A 82 -6.76 4.05 14.05
N LYS A 83 -5.53 4.48 14.32
CA LYS A 83 -5.23 5.80 14.88
C LYS A 83 -5.60 6.95 13.92
N ILE A 84 -5.26 6.84 12.63
CA ILE A 84 -5.64 7.88 11.66
C ILE A 84 -7.17 7.96 11.47
N LYS A 85 -7.88 6.84 11.60
CA LYS A 85 -9.34 6.80 11.53
C LYS A 85 -9.99 7.43 12.77
N LYS A 86 -9.47 7.10 13.95
CA LYS A 86 -10.01 7.58 15.23
C LYS A 86 -9.70 9.05 15.49
N ASP A 87 -8.42 9.41 15.41
CA ASP A 87 -7.92 10.70 15.88
C ASP A 87 -8.06 11.75 14.78
N LEU A 88 -7.58 11.43 13.57
CA LEU A 88 -7.62 12.33 12.43
C LEU A 88 -8.92 12.26 11.64
N LYS A 89 -9.88 11.42 12.04
CA LYS A 89 -11.17 11.22 11.34
C LYS A 89 -11.02 10.83 9.87
N VAL A 90 -9.92 10.18 9.50
CA VAL A 90 -9.64 9.75 8.12
C VAL A 90 -10.65 8.67 7.69
N LYS A 91 -11.21 8.84 6.49
CA LYS A 91 -11.99 7.83 5.78
C LYS A 91 -11.25 7.56 4.49
N LEU A 92 -10.61 6.39 4.40
CA LEU A 92 -9.80 6.00 3.25
C LEU A 92 -10.66 5.99 1.99
N GLN A 93 -10.21 6.71 0.97
CA GLN A 93 -10.79 6.67 -0.37
C GLN A 93 -10.42 5.36 -1.07
N PHE A 94 -9.23 4.84 -0.77
CA PHE A 94 -8.70 3.59 -1.33
C PHE A 94 -8.38 2.63 -0.18
N PRO A 95 -9.40 1.91 0.33
CA PRO A 95 -9.23 1.04 1.50
C PRO A 95 -8.35 -0.18 1.23
N SER A 96 -8.06 -0.51 -0.04
CA SER A 96 -7.09 -1.52 -0.42
C SER A 96 -6.39 -1.17 -1.73
N TYR A 97 -5.33 -1.93 -2.05
CA TYR A 97 -4.66 -1.88 -3.36
C TYR A 97 -5.63 -2.09 -4.54
N LYS A 98 -6.77 -2.77 -4.34
CA LYS A 98 -7.72 -3.07 -5.42
C LYS A 98 -8.39 -1.81 -5.96
N GLU A 99 -8.91 -0.96 -5.06
CA GLU A 99 -9.49 0.33 -5.43
C GLU A 99 -8.39 1.28 -5.91
N GLY A 100 -7.22 1.26 -5.27
CA GLY A 100 -6.07 2.08 -5.66
C GLY A 100 -5.60 1.82 -7.10
N PHE A 101 -5.41 0.55 -7.48
CA PHE A 101 -4.99 0.20 -8.84
C PHE A 101 -6.06 0.51 -9.89
N LYS A 102 -7.35 0.29 -9.58
CA LYS A 102 -8.45 0.73 -10.45
C LYS A 102 -8.42 2.24 -10.70
N SER A 103 -8.21 3.02 -9.65
CA SER A 103 -8.08 4.49 -9.76
C SER A 103 -6.89 4.89 -10.62
N ILE A 104 -5.72 4.30 -10.40
CA ILE A 104 -4.51 4.58 -11.19
C ILE A 104 -4.76 4.24 -12.67
N LEU A 105 -5.32 3.06 -12.95
CA LEU A 105 -5.62 2.64 -14.31
C LEU A 105 -6.58 3.61 -15.01
N ASN A 106 -7.68 3.96 -14.34
CA ASN A 106 -8.66 4.91 -14.87
C ASN A 106 -8.04 6.28 -15.14
N ASN A 107 -7.11 6.74 -14.30
CA ASN A 107 -6.43 8.03 -14.51
C ASN A 107 -5.39 8.01 -15.64
N ILE A 108 -4.89 6.83 -16.04
CA ILE A 108 -3.98 6.68 -17.18
C ILE A 108 -4.77 6.71 -18.49
N PHE A 109 -5.92 6.02 -18.54
CA PHE A 109 -6.67 5.80 -19.79
C PHE A 109 -7.84 6.77 -20.02
N ASN A 110 -8.27 7.53 -19.01
CA ASN A 110 -9.33 8.55 -19.15
C ASN A 110 -8.79 10.00 -19.14
N ARG A 111 -7.52 10.18 -19.54
CA ARG A 111 -6.96 11.50 -19.91
C ARG A 111 -6.98 11.64 -21.41
#